data_AF-A0A0K0F494-F1
#
_entry.id   AF-A0A0K0F494-F1
#
_cell.length_a   1.000
_cell.length_b   1.000
_cell.length_c   1.000
_cell.angle_alpha   90.00
_cell.angle_beta   90.00
_cell.angle_gamma   90.00
#
_symmetry.space_group_name_H-M   'P 1'
#
loop_
_entity.id
_entity.type
_entity.pdbx_description
1 polymer ?
#
loop_
_entity_poly.entity_id
_entity_poly.type
_entity_poly.pdbx_seq_one_letter_code
_entity_poly.pdbx_strand_id
1 'polypeptide(L)'
;MTKLLFFYFITIIHICILLVYSNSIASKIKLRYKFESSNILKRYKENYGVKEEYVKEKFHNQNAKKEVIIFKISIGSHNFTHRDVDKRLLMKFVDNNDSITNDIYDPEESSVRDNSTSSDETIYCTFKYCKIGFLYYKQNSGDQNISKDVGNVNEIFYIGFIKTNEFSNLILKILPTVDNKHIFNIVLCPDKKWIRSTPWPKYIPNTNNTMKFPVSYKNTNNSNYKFLHCHSGNDKTFLSCGRLEQLFMPPIDVGYGCTKLNSKNDNYTNNLEEKEVNLIVTFGYKFICNKKNILDSKYATYGILKPDDNNKLNSSIFTLFDKNIKFYSKQRIIMIPLDELNITNFNITDDLMGYTLTYEPKCTVPNLKATLHLKINDIVQNFEIKTKENSEEVKKYIIDKRKIKNAPVRCQVVPDGLKNPAFDNFYDYYYSTSLVMFDETKNRYKKVSDLQSLVSNAKYKCILNTNNGIPKYGELNFIKESKFTIILIESTTIDMFLFGALITVALLSIVGIFILKKFQPKKKKAHKIKSTSSSSSTSTSPSRSKSSSVISNVHNVPIIQKKAVNIVAKKIAGKNANKKATNNEDSIFILK
;
A
#
# COMPACT_ATOMS: atom_id res chain seq x y z
N MET A 1 44.23 -34.56 74.75
CA MET A 1 44.70 -34.18 73.40
C MET A 1 43.91 -34.83 72.26
N THR A 2 43.55 -36.11 72.35
CA THR A 2 42.85 -36.88 71.29
C THR A 2 41.46 -36.37 70.90
N LYS A 3 40.65 -35.86 71.84
CA LYS A 3 39.32 -35.29 71.53
C LYS A 3 39.40 -34.00 70.70
N LEU A 4 40.44 -33.19 70.90
CA LEU A 4 40.63 -31.92 70.19
C LEU A 4 41.07 -32.16 68.74
N LEU A 5 41.92 -33.18 68.53
CA LEU A 5 42.29 -33.69 67.21
C LEU A 5 41.09 -34.26 66.43
N PHE A 6 40.18 -34.96 67.12
CA PHE A 6 38.97 -35.51 66.50
C PHE A 6 38.01 -34.41 66.01
N PHE A 7 37.77 -33.38 66.84
CA PHE A 7 36.99 -32.22 66.41
C PHE A 7 37.64 -31.48 65.25
N TYR A 8 38.96 -31.28 65.29
CA TYR A 8 39.70 -30.64 64.20
C TYR A 8 39.57 -31.42 62.89
N PHE A 9 39.66 -32.75 62.94
CA PHE A 9 39.46 -33.63 61.77
C PHE A 9 38.03 -33.56 61.21
N ILE A 10 37.00 -33.59 62.06
CA ILE A 10 35.61 -33.45 61.63
C ILE A 10 35.37 -32.08 60.97
N THR A 11 35.95 -31.03 61.54
CA THR A 11 35.81 -29.67 61.02
C THR A 11 36.50 -29.54 59.66
N ILE A 12 37.70 -30.11 59.49
CA ILE A 12 38.40 -30.16 58.20
C ILE A 12 37.60 -30.98 57.19
N ILE A 13 37.06 -32.14 57.57
CA ILE A 13 36.24 -32.97 56.69
C ILE A 13 34.99 -32.18 56.25
N HIS A 14 34.32 -31.48 57.17
CA HIS A 14 33.17 -30.64 56.81
C HIS A 14 33.56 -29.44 55.95
N ILE A 15 34.69 -28.78 56.19
CA ILE A 15 35.21 -27.70 55.34
C ILE A 15 35.58 -28.22 53.95
N CYS A 16 36.21 -29.39 53.85
CA CYS A 16 36.53 -30.04 52.58
C CYS A 16 35.26 -30.47 51.84
N ILE A 17 34.25 -31.03 52.53
CA ILE A 17 32.96 -31.35 51.93
C ILE A 17 32.26 -30.07 51.46
N LEU A 18 32.31 -28.98 52.23
CA LEU A 18 31.77 -27.68 51.83
C LEU A 18 32.51 -27.08 50.63
N LEU A 19 33.84 -27.21 50.55
CA LEU A 19 34.65 -26.75 49.42
C LEU A 19 34.44 -27.60 48.16
N VAL A 20 34.22 -28.91 48.32
CA VAL A 20 33.89 -29.82 47.22
C VAL A 20 32.46 -29.57 46.73
N TYR A 21 31.51 -29.25 47.62
CA TYR A 21 30.16 -28.85 47.24
C TYR A 21 30.08 -27.41 46.71
N SER A 22 30.97 -26.51 47.12
CA SER A 22 31.03 -25.14 46.60
C SER A 22 31.63 -25.05 45.20
N ASN A 23 32.31 -26.11 44.75
CA ASN A 23 32.66 -26.31 43.34
C ASN A 23 31.40 -26.73 42.57
N SER A 24 30.42 -25.83 42.45
CA SER A 24 29.28 -26.06 41.59
C SER A 24 29.75 -26.29 40.15
N ILE A 25 29.11 -27.26 39.49
CA ILE A 25 29.37 -27.60 38.08
C ILE A 25 29.23 -26.35 37.20
N ALA A 26 28.38 -25.41 37.59
CA ALA A 26 28.20 -24.07 37.04
C ALA A 26 29.48 -23.28 36.79
N SER A 27 30.50 -23.41 37.64
CA SER A 27 31.81 -22.76 37.44
C SER A 27 32.54 -23.25 36.18
N LYS A 28 32.15 -24.40 35.63
CA LYS A 28 32.82 -25.10 34.53
C LYS A 28 32.00 -25.16 33.24
N ILE A 29 30.74 -24.76 33.26
CA ILE A 29 29.87 -24.79 32.07
C ILE A 29 30.03 -23.50 31.24
N LYS A 30 30.18 -23.67 29.94
CA LYS A 30 30.25 -22.60 28.93
C LYS A 30 29.15 -22.80 27.89
N LEU A 31 28.56 -21.70 27.42
CA LEU A 31 27.68 -21.73 26.26
C LEU A 31 28.51 -21.47 24.99
N ARG A 32 28.64 -22.47 24.14
CA ARG A 32 29.25 -22.34 22.82
C ARG A 32 28.17 -22.09 21.78
N TYR A 33 28.44 -21.22 20.81
CA TYR A 33 27.53 -20.99 19.68
C TYR A 33 28.26 -20.79 18.36
N LYS A 34 27.60 -21.16 17.27
CA LYS A 34 28.06 -20.92 15.89
C LYS A 34 26.91 -20.81 14.93
N PHE A 35 27.15 -20.16 13.80
CA PHE A 35 26.26 -20.27 12.66
C PHE A 35 26.67 -21.48 11.83
N GLU A 36 25.71 -22.25 11.33
CA GLU A 36 25.94 -23.38 10.44
C GLU A 36 25.15 -23.19 9.15
N SER A 37 25.77 -23.46 8.01
CA SER A 37 25.12 -23.41 6.70
C SER A 37 25.04 -24.80 6.08
N SER A 38 23.90 -25.13 5.50
CA SER A 38 23.62 -26.41 4.84
C SER A 38 24.52 -26.71 3.64
N ASN A 39 25.04 -25.66 2.97
CA ASN A 39 25.72 -25.79 1.67
C ASN A 39 27.24 -25.59 1.72
N ILE A 40 27.83 -25.31 2.89
CA ILE A 40 29.26 -25.00 2.97
C ILE A 40 29.90 -25.68 4.18
N LEU A 41 30.83 -26.60 3.92
CA LEU A 41 31.79 -27.20 4.87
C LEU A 41 32.78 -26.19 5.48
N LYS A 42 32.45 -24.89 5.48
CA LYS A 42 33.25 -23.86 6.15
C LYS A 42 32.99 -23.96 7.64
N ARG A 43 34.05 -24.25 8.40
CA ARG A 43 34.04 -24.12 9.85
C ARG A 43 33.86 -22.65 10.20
N TYR A 44 32.64 -22.25 10.55
CA TYR A 44 32.42 -20.94 11.16
C TYR A 44 33.13 -20.90 12.51
N LYS A 45 33.67 -19.73 12.85
CA LYS A 45 34.34 -19.52 14.14
C LYS A 45 33.33 -19.79 15.25
N GLU A 46 33.65 -20.74 16.11
CA GLU A 46 32.87 -21.01 17.31
C GLU A 46 33.12 -19.88 18.31
N ASN A 47 32.05 -19.35 18.89
CA ASN A 47 32.10 -18.28 19.87
C ASN A 47 31.54 -18.78 21.21
N TYR A 48 31.84 -18.05 22.28
CA TYR A 48 31.35 -18.35 23.62
C TYR A 48 30.47 -17.21 24.12
N GLY A 49 29.32 -17.56 24.70
CA GLY A 49 28.46 -16.61 25.39
C GLY A 49 29.17 -16.06 26.63
N VAL A 50 28.93 -14.79 26.95
CA VAL A 50 29.45 -14.18 28.17
C VAL A 50 28.61 -14.67 29.33
N LYS A 51 29.23 -15.38 30.27
CA LYS A 51 28.62 -15.85 31.51
C LYS A 51 28.61 -14.71 32.52
N GLU A 52 27.45 -14.41 33.08
CA GLU A 52 27.30 -13.55 34.25
C GLU A 52 26.78 -14.39 35.41
N GLU A 53 27.45 -14.30 36.55
CA GLU A 53 27.20 -15.20 37.67
C GLU A 53 26.02 -14.74 38.52
N TYR A 54 25.09 -15.67 38.71
CA TYR A 54 24.00 -15.73 39.69
C TYR A 54 23.14 -14.47 39.88
N VAL A 55 21.94 -14.49 39.30
CA VAL A 55 20.82 -13.60 39.66
C VAL A 55 19.73 -14.39 40.38
N LYS A 56 19.20 -13.86 41.48
CA LYS A 56 18.13 -14.51 42.26
C LYS A 56 16.76 -14.18 41.69
N GLU A 57 16.09 -15.16 41.09
CA GLU A 57 14.79 -15.01 40.43
C GLU A 57 13.70 -15.83 41.12
N LYS A 58 12.45 -15.32 41.12
CA LYS A 58 11.30 -16.03 41.69
C LYS A 58 10.52 -16.73 40.58
N PHE A 59 10.47 -18.05 40.63
CA PHE A 59 9.72 -18.84 39.66
C PHE A 59 8.25 -19.01 40.08
N HIS A 60 7.35 -19.07 39.10
CA HIS A 60 5.93 -19.31 39.35
C HIS A 60 5.79 -20.66 40.08
N ASN A 61 5.04 -20.69 41.18
CA ASN A 61 4.84 -21.85 42.06
C ASN A 61 5.97 -22.17 43.05
N GLN A 62 6.95 -21.28 43.25
CA GLN A 62 7.93 -21.39 44.33
C GLN A 62 7.93 -20.16 45.26
N ASN A 63 8.03 -20.42 46.57
CA ASN A 63 8.14 -19.37 47.58
C ASN A 63 9.57 -18.80 47.69
N ALA A 64 10.58 -19.57 47.29
CA ALA A 64 11.99 -19.18 47.36
C ALA A 64 12.54 -18.71 46.00
N LYS A 65 13.48 -17.76 46.04
CA LYS A 65 14.24 -17.35 44.85
C LYS A 65 15.32 -18.40 44.57
N LYS A 66 15.50 -18.78 43.30
CA LYS A 66 16.60 -19.63 42.85
C LYS A 66 17.65 -18.79 42.12
N GLU A 67 18.88 -19.26 42.18
CA GLU A 67 19.99 -18.64 41.45
C GLU A 67 19.96 -19.05 39.98
N VAL A 68 20.11 -18.06 39.11
CA VAL A 68 20.07 -18.21 37.65
C VAL A 68 21.38 -17.72 37.08
N ILE A 69 22.00 -18.53 36.22
CA ILE A 69 23.23 -18.16 35.50
C ILE A 69 22.84 -17.64 34.13
N ILE A 70 23.35 -16.46 33.79
CA ILE A 70 22.94 -15.75 32.58
C ILE A 70 24.04 -15.90 31.52
N PHE A 71 23.65 -16.38 30.33
CA PHE A 71 24.50 -16.43 29.15
C PHE A 71 24.04 -15.38 28.14
N LYS A 72 24.93 -14.43 27.85
CA LYS A 72 24.72 -13.34 26.90
C LYS A 72 25.36 -13.68 25.55
N ILE A 73 24.57 -13.66 24.48
CA ILE A 73 25.03 -13.92 23.11
C ILE A 73 25.13 -12.59 22.35
N SER A 74 26.31 -12.31 21.82
CA SER A 74 26.56 -11.18 20.92
C SER A 74 26.64 -11.64 19.47
N ILE A 75 25.83 -11.04 18.60
CA ILE A 75 25.87 -11.33 17.16
C ILE A 75 26.52 -10.14 16.43
N GLY A 76 27.75 -10.34 15.95
CA GLY A 76 28.51 -9.36 15.17
C GLY A 76 28.48 -9.62 13.66
N SER A 77 29.00 -8.67 12.87
CA SER A 77 29.02 -8.71 11.39
C SER A 77 29.80 -9.88 10.82
N HIS A 78 30.87 -10.32 11.49
CA HIS A 78 31.66 -11.49 11.11
C HIS A 78 30.85 -12.80 11.08
N ASN A 79 29.70 -12.85 11.77
CA ASN A 79 28.79 -13.98 11.73
C ASN A 79 27.96 -14.05 10.44
N PHE A 80 27.95 -12.99 9.63
CA PHE A 80 27.23 -12.90 8.37
C PHE A 80 28.24 -12.75 7.23
N THR A 81 28.56 -13.85 6.53
CA THR A 81 29.42 -13.76 5.33
C THR A 81 28.59 -13.76 4.05
N HIS A 82 29.13 -13.11 3.03
CA HIS A 82 28.55 -12.81 1.72
C HIS A 82 27.82 -13.97 1.00
N ARG A 83 28.23 -15.23 1.24
CA ARG A 83 27.74 -16.41 0.50
C ARG A 83 26.71 -17.25 1.25
N ASP A 84 26.28 -16.80 2.43
CA ASP A 84 25.58 -17.68 3.36
C ASP A 84 24.06 -17.44 3.29
N VAL A 85 23.46 -18.01 2.26
CA VAL A 85 22.02 -17.89 1.96
C VAL A 85 21.17 -18.53 3.06
N ASP A 86 21.73 -19.51 3.76
CA ASP A 86 21.03 -20.46 4.63
C ASP A 86 21.83 -20.70 5.92
N LYS A 87 21.38 -20.17 7.07
CA LYS A 87 22.08 -20.33 8.36
C LYS A 87 21.15 -20.63 9.52
N ARG A 88 21.47 -21.60 10.37
CA ARG A 88 20.93 -21.70 11.74
C ARG A 88 21.95 -21.24 12.75
N LEU A 89 21.49 -20.64 13.85
CA LEU A 89 22.29 -20.45 15.04
C LEU A 89 22.22 -21.72 15.88
N LEU A 90 23.35 -22.40 16.01
CA LEU A 90 23.50 -23.55 16.90
C LEU A 90 24.16 -23.11 18.19
N MET A 91 23.65 -23.64 19.30
CA MET A 91 24.12 -23.41 20.65
C MET A 91 24.27 -24.74 21.38
N LYS A 92 25.37 -24.89 22.11
CA LYS A 92 25.68 -26.09 22.89
C LYS A 92 26.28 -25.67 24.22
N PHE A 93 25.87 -26.33 25.28
CA PHE A 93 26.56 -26.22 26.54
C PHE A 93 27.69 -27.23 26.58
N VAL A 94 28.87 -26.75 26.95
CA VAL A 94 30.09 -27.56 27.04
C VAL A 94 30.74 -27.35 28.40
N ASP A 95 31.40 -28.39 28.89
CA ASP A 95 32.23 -28.28 30.09
C ASP A 95 33.61 -27.66 29.77
N ASN A 96 34.50 -27.59 30.77
CA ASN A 96 35.85 -27.07 30.60
C ASN A 96 36.74 -27.93 29.69
N ASN A 97 36.38 -29.20 29.47
CA ASN A 97 37.07 -30.12 28.56
C ASN A 97 36.43 -30.12 27.16
N ASP A 98 35.53 -29.16 26.90
CA ASP A 98 34.78 -29.03 25.65
C ASP A 98 33.88 -30.24 25.33
N SER A 99 33.53 -31.04 26.35
CA SER A 99 32.58 -32.14 26.23
C SER A 99 31.15 -31.60 26.31
N ILE A 100 30.27 -32.10 25.42
CA ILE A 100 28.87 -31.66 25.34
C ILE A 100 28.12 -32.19 26.56
N THR A 101 27.34 -31.33 27.19
CA THR A 101 26.50 -31.69 28.35
C THR A 101 25.08 -32.07 27.88
N ASN A 102 24.67 -33.32 28.12
CA ASN A 102 23.36 -33.85 27.68
C ASN A 102 22.23 -33.65 28.70
N ASP A 103 22.55 -33.03 29.83
CA ASP A 103 21.72 -32.91 31.02
C ASP A 103 20.90 -31.60 31.04
N ILE A 104 20.57 -31.04 29.88
CA ILE A 104 19.90 -29.74 29.74
C ILE A 104 18.52 -29.89 29.13
N TYR A 105 17.52 -29.40 29.86
CA TYR A 105 16.11 -29.59 29.58
C TYR A 105 15.39 -28.25 29.39
N ASP A 106 14.35 -28.30 28.57
CA ASP A 106 13.41 -27.19 28.41
C ASP A 106 12.36 -27.24 29.55
N PRO A 107 12.01 -26.11 30.18
CA PRO A 107 10.89 -26.04 31.12
C PRO A 107 9.54 -26.51 30.54
N GLU A 108 9.35 -26.52 29.21
CA GLU A 108 8.13 -27.06 28.58
C GLU A 108 8.44 -28.31 27.73
N GLU A 109 7.70 -29.41 27.94
CA GLU A 109 7.74 -30.58 27.04
C GLU A 109 7.28 -30.14 25.64
N SER A 110 8.21 -30.06 24.69
CA SER A 110 7.87 -29.77 23.30
C SER A 110 7.08 -30.94 22.70
N SER A 111 5.78 -30.77 22.49
CA SER A 111 4.95 -31.76 21.78
C SER A 111 5.20 -31.82 20.26
N VAL A 112 6.25 -31.16 19.78
CA VAL A 112 6.67 -31.23 18.37
C VAL A 112 8.00 -31.95 18.38
N ARG A 113 7.98 -33.24 18.02
CA ARG A 113 9.18 -33.91 17.50
C ARG A 113 9.50 -33.19 16.20
N ASP A 114 10.49 -32.30 16.22
CA ASP A 114 11.15 -31.94 14.97
C ASP A 114 11.75 -33.24 14.44
N ASN A 115 11.34 -33.66 13.25
CA ASN A 115 11.91 -34.81 12.55
C ASN A 115 13.35 -34.54 12.08
N SER A 116 13.99 -33.46 12.55
CA SER A 116 15.41 -33.21 12.31
C SER A 116 16.22 -34.25 13.09
N THR A 117 16.91 -35.11 12.36
CA THR A 117 17.80 -36.18 12.82
C THR A 117 19.03 -35.72 13.62
N SER A 118 19.03 -34.50 14.18
CA SER A 118 20.12 -34.03 15.04
C SER A 118 19.84 -34.39 16.49
N SER A 119 20.80 -35.07 17.12
CA SER A 119 20.81 -35.45 18.53
C SER A 119 20.22 -34.39 19.47
N ASP A 120 19.52 -34.86 20.52
CA ASP A 120 18.85 -34.10 21.60
C ASP A 120 19.73 -33.07 22.35
N GLU A 121 20.97 -32.87 21.92
CA GLU A 121 22.05 -32.16 22.62
C GLU A 121 22.25 -30.73 22.11
N THR A 122 21.58 -30.32 21.03
CA THR A 122 21.84 -29.04 20.35
C THR A 122 20.64 -28.11 20.41
N ILE A 123 20.85 -26.91 20.96
CA ILE A 123 19.85 -25.85 21.01
C ILE A 123 19.98 -25.04 19.72
N TYR A 124 18.86 -24.77 19.05
CA TYR A 124 18.86 -24.04 17.78
C TYR A 124 17.98 -22.80 17.83
N CYS A 125 18.40 -21.80 17.05
CA CYS A 125 17.56 -20.70 16.63
C CYS A 125 17.52 -20.63 15.10
N THR A 126 16.32 -20.86 14.58
CA THR A 126 15.93 -20.72 13.19
C THR A 126 14.84 -19.65 13.10
N PHE A 127 14.30 -19.44 11.91
CA PHE A 127 13.23 -18.52 11.61
C PHE A 127 11.91 -19.00 12.22
N LYS A 128 11.65 -20.30 12.21
CA LYS A 128 10.42 -20.90 12.75
C LYS A 128 10.44 -20.94 14.28
N TYR A 129 11.60 -21.19 14.86
CA TYR A 129 11.73 -21.40 16.30
C TYR A 129 13.09 -20.96 16.82
N CYS A 130 13.11 -20.30 17.98
CA CYS A 130 14.34 -19.94 18.67
C CYS A 130 14.26 -20.32 20.15
N LYS A 131 15.05 -21.34 20.52
CA LYS A 131 15.12 -21.85 21.88
C LYS A 131 16.08 -21.01 22.72
N ILE A 132 15.54 -20.00 23.39
CA ILE A 132 16.24 -19.10 24.33
C ILE A 132 15.39 -18.83 25.57
N GLY A 133 16.00 -18.24 26.59
CA GLY A 133 15.38 -18.05 27.91
C GLY A 133 15.83 -19.09 28.91
N PHE A 134 14.92 -19.45 29.81
CA PHE A 134 15.18 -20.40 30.88
C PHE A 134 15.40 -21.82 30.36
N LEU A 135 16.46 -22.45 30.85
CA LEU A 135 16.80 -23.87 30.62
C LEU A 135 17.25 -24.47 31.95
N TYR A 136 16.97 -25.75 32.15
CA TYR A 136 17.24 -26.44 33.41
C TYR A 136 18.32 -27.48 33.24
N TYR A 137 19.32 -27.45 34.12
CA TYR A 137 20.36 -28.46 34.19
C TYR A 137 20.06 -29.45 35.31
N LYS A 138 20.11 -30.75 34.99
CA LYS A 138 19.98 -31.81 35.97
C LYS A 138 20.92 -32.97 35.66
N GLN A 139 21.87 -33.22 36.56
CA GLN A 139 22.88 -34.25 36.38
C GLN A 139 22.28 -35.66 36.50
N ASN A 140 22.62 -36.56 35.57
CA ASN A 140 22.32 -38.01 35.64
C ASN A 140 20.83 -38.37 35.79
N SER A 141 19.92 -37.63 35.16
CA SER A 141 18.49 -37.99 35.21
C SER A 141 18.05 -38.84 34.03
N GLY A 142 17.74 -40.11 34.30
CA GLY A 142 17.00 -40.98 33.37
C GLY A 142 15.50 -40.66 33.27
N ASP A 143 15.00 -39.71 34.07
CA ASP A 143 13.59 -39.32 34.14
C ASP A 143 13.26 -38.17 33.19
N GLN A 144 12.28 -38.38 32.31
CA GLN A 144 11.84 -37.37 31.32
C GLN A 144 10.96 -36.25 31.92
N ASN A 145 10.51 -36.37 33.18
CA ASN A 145 9.53 -35.47 33.80
C ASN A 145 10.12 -34.23 34.54
N ILE A 146 11.39 -33.89 34.30
CA ILE A 146 12.13 -32.82 35.01
C ILE A 146 11.55 -31.43 34.74
N SER A 147 10.93 -31.25 33.57
CA SER A 147 10.41 -29.95 33.09
C SER A 147 9.40 -29.30 34.04
N LYS A 148 8.69 -30.08 34.87
CA LYS A 148 7.58 -29.59 35.72
C LYS A 148 7.98 -29.25 37.16
N ASP A 149 9.15 -29.67 37.64
CA ASP A 149 9.58 -29.43 39.03
C ASP A 149 10.93 -28.72 39.11
N VAL A 150 10.85 -27.40 39.10
CA VAL A 150 12.00 -26.49 39.31
C VAL A 150 12.71 -26.79 40.63
N GLY A 151 12.08 -27.44 41.63
CA GLY A 151 12.70 -27.80 42.90
C GLY A 151 13.86 -28.77 42.72
N ASN A 152 13.74 -29.68 41.76
CA ASN A 152 14.62 -30.83 41.54
C ASN A 152 15.69 -30.62 40.46
N VAL A 153 15.92 -29.38 40.04
CA VAL A 153 16.99 -29.01 39.09
C VAL A 153 18.24 -28.59 39.85
N ASN A 154 19.41 -29.01 39.35
CA ASN A 154 20.70 -28.64 39.92
C ASN A 154 20.97 -27.15 39.69
N GLU A 155 20.78 -26.69 38.45
CA GLU A 155 21.09 -25.32 38.04
C GLU A 155 20.06 -24.80 37.03
N ILE A 156 19.91 -23.47 36.98
CA ILE A 156 19.04 -22.79 36.02
C ILE A 156 19.89 -21.85 35.18
N PHE A 157 19.78 -22.00 33.86
CA PHE A 157 20.42 -21.13 32.89
C PHE A 157 19.38 -20.21 32.25
N TYR A 158 19.80 -19.00 31.89
CA TYR A 158 19.03 -18.10 31.04
C TYR A 158 19.88 -17.65 29.85
N ILE A 159 19.39 -17.87 28.63
CA ILE A 159 20.05 -17.41 27.39
C ILE A 159 19.33 -16.16 26.87
N GLY A 160 20.10 -15.12 26.54
CA GLY A 160 19.58 -13.93 25.86
C GLY A 160 20.58 -13.25 24.95
N PHE A 161 20.10 -12.36 24.09
CA PHE A 161 20.89 -11.59 23.13
C PHE A 161 21.25 -10.21 23.67
N ILE A 162 22.47 -9.78 23.38
CA ILE A 162 22.96 -8.44 23.69
C ILE A 162 23.28 -7.66 22.40
N LYS A 163 23.14 -6.35 22.48
CA LYS A 163 23.58 -5.42 21.43
C LYS A 163 25.10 -5.47 21.32
N THR A 164 25.61 -5.26 20.11
CA THR A 164 27.04 -5.11 19.85
C THR A 164 27.35 -3.67 19.46
N ASN A 165 28.63 -3.29 19.48
CA ASN A 165 29.05 -1.98 18.98
C ASN A 165 28.73 -1.81 17.49
N GLU A 166 28.60 -2.91 16.75
CA GLU A 166 28.29 -2.92 15.31
C GLU A 166 26.78 -2.90 15.04
N PHE A 167 25.99 -3.63 15.84
CA PHE A 167 24.56 -3.78 15.64
C PHE A 167 23.77 -3.56 16.94
N SER A 168 22.87 -2.58 16.90
CA SER A 168 21.88 -2.35 17.96
C SER A 168 20.71 -3.33 17.95
N ASN A 169 20.60 -4.14 16.90
CA ASN A 169 19.44 -4.98 16.57
C ASN A 169 19.88 -6.43 16.35
N LEU A 170 18.97 -7.37 16.54
CA LEU A 170 19.13 -8.78 16.19
C LEU A 170 18.84 -8.95 14.69
N ILE A 171 19.89 -9.16 13.90
CA ILE A 171 19.76 -9.31 12.46
C ILE A 171 19.54 -10.79 12.10
N LEU A 172 18.41 -11.09 11.46
CA LEU A 172 18.09 -12.41 10.93
C LEU A 172 18.91 -12.73 9.68
N LYS A 173 19.05 -11.74 8.78
CA LYS A 173 19.88 -11.81 7.57
C LYS A 173 20.29 -10.42 7.11
N ILE A 174 21.51 -10.31 6.61
CA ILE A 174 22.02 -9.11 5.94
C ILE A 174 21.89 -9.30 4.43
N LEU A 175 21.30 -8.33 3.75
CA LEU A 175 21.13 -8.33 2.30
C LEU A 175 22.07 -7.32 1.63
N PRO A 176 22.64 -7.65 0.46
CA PRO A 176 23.45 -6.71 -0.30
C PRO A 176 22.58 -5.54 -0.79
N THR A 177 23.14 -4.32 -0.70
CA THR A 177 22.60 -3.18 -1.45
C THR A 177 22.88 -3.38 -2.93
N VAL A 178 21.88 -3.16 -3.77
CA VAL A 178 22.00 -3.32 -5.23
C VAL A 178 21.86 -1.97 -5.95
N ASP A 179 22.70 -1.77 -6.97
CA ASP A 179 22.67 -0.57 -7.80
C ASP A 179 21.42 -0.53 -8.69
N ASN A 180 20.85 -1.68 -9.04
CA ASN A 180 19.57 -1.70 -9.72
C ASN A 180 18.47 -1.28 -8.75
N LYS A 181 18.05 -0.02 -8.90
CA LYS A 181 17.00 0.59 -8.08
C LYS A 181 15.67 -0.12 -8.16
N HIS A 182 15.39 -0.97 -9.15
CA HIS A 182 14.11 -1.65 -9.31
C HIS A 182 14.00 -2.98 -8.57
N ILE A 183 15.10 -3.57 -8.13
CA ILE A 183 15.10 -4.81 -7.36
C ILE A 183 14.56 -4.57 -5.96
N PHE A 184 13.78 -5.50 -5.43
CA PHE A 184 13.34 -5.52 -4.04
C PHE A 184 13.35 -6.94 -3.50
N ASN A 185 13.32 -7.04 -2.18
CA ASN A 185 13.29 -8.31 -1.46
C ASN A 185 11.95 -8.45 -0.76
N ILE A 186 11.41 -9.66 -0.76
CA ILE A 186 10.31 -10.08 0.10
C ILE A 186 10.96 -10.89 1.21
N VAL A 187 10.86 -10.39 2.43
CA VAL A 187 11.45 -11.05 3.59
C VAL A 187 10.36 -11.68 4.45
N LEU A 188 10.71 -12.80 5.07
CA LEU A 188 9.83 -13.50 5.97
C LEU A 188 10.14 -13.10 7.42
N CYS A 189 9.13 -12.68 8.18
CA CYS A 189 9.25 -12.27 9.57
C CYS A 189 8.72 -13.33 10.55
N PRO A 190 9.43 -13.62 11.66
CA PRO A 190 9.00 -14.64 12.60
C PRO A 190 7.60 -14.37 13.14
N ASP A 191 6.88 -15.44 13.47
CA ASP A 191 5.54 -15.35 14.03
C ASP A 191 5.58 -15.13 15.55
N LYS A 192 4.42 -14.91 16.18
CA LYS A 192 4.33 -14.73 17.64
C LYS A 192 4.76 -15.95 18.47
N LYS A 193 4.85 -17.12 17.86
CA LYS A 193 5.22 -18.40 18.49
C LYS A 193 6.70 -18.74 18.27
N TRP A 194 7.46 -17.83 17.65
CA TRP A 194 8.89 -18.00 17.40
C TRP A 194 9.68 -18.35 18.66
N ILE A 195 9.28 -17.79 19.80
CA ILE A 195 9.79 -18.11 21.13
C ILE A 195 8.63 -18.63 21.97
N ARG A 196 8.78 -19.83 22.53
CA ARG A 196 7.74 -20.48 23.34
C ARG A 196 7.97 -20.39 24.84
N SER A 197 9.12 -19.93 25.30
CA SER A 197 9.47 -19.89 26.73
C SER A 197 8.52 -18.97 27.51
N THR A 198 7.87 -19.54 28.53
CA THR A 198 6.98 -18.81 29.43
C THR A 198 7.70 -18.45 30.73
N PRO A 199 7.53 -17.23 31.28
CA PRO A 199 6.93 -16.03 30.68
C PRO A 199 7.93 -15.21 29.83
N TRP A 200 9.22 -15.56 29.84
CA TRP A 200 10.29 -14.79 29.19
C TRP A 200 11.35 -15.71 28.58
N PRO A 201 12.01 -15.28 27.49
CA PRO A 201 11.76 -14.08 26.69
C PRO A 201 10.48 -14.18 25.84
N LYS A 202 9.98 -13.03 25.39
CA LYS A 202 8.76 -12.92 24.57
C LYS A 202 9.06 -12.18 23.28
N TYR A 203 8.61 -12.73 22.16
CA TYR A 203 8.66 -12.04 20.87
C TYR A 203 7.33 -11.40 20.50
N ILE A 204 7.36 -10.12 20.14
CA ILE A 204 6.21 -9.33 19.72
C ILE A 204 6.37 -8.98 18.23
N PRO A 205 5.58 -9.57 17.33
CA PRO A 205 5.68 -9.29 15.90
C PRO A 205 5.20 -7.88 15.58
N ASN A 206 5.90 -7.23 14.65
CA ASN A 206 5.52 -5.94 14.08
C ASN A 206 4.72 -6.19 12.80
N THR A 207 3.44 -5.83 12.79
CA THR A 207 2.54 -6.03 11.65
C THR A 207 2.49 -4.87 10.67
N ASN A 208 3.28 -3.81 10.88
CA ASN A 208 3.33 -2.68 9.97
C ASN A 208 4.02 -3.07 8.67
N ASN A 209 3.49 -2.57 7.54
CA ASN A 209 3.99 -2.80 6.18
C ASN A 209 4.04 -4.28 5.76
N THR A 210 3.19 -5.13 6.36
CA THR A 210 3.04 -6.52 5.93
C THR A 210 2.35 -6.59 4.57
N MET A 211 2.88 -7.45 3.71
CA MET A 211 2.32 -7.81 2.42
C MET A 211 0.92 -8.41 2.62
N LYS A 212 -0.02 -7.97 1.77
CA LYS A 212 -1.38 -8.50 1.70
C LYS A 212 -1.45 -9.65 0.68
N PHE A 213 -2.48 -10.46 0.77
CA PHE A 213 -2.70 -11.58 -0.14
C PHE A 213 -4.08 -11.47 -0.79
N PRO A 214 -4.27 -12.08 -1.98
CA PRO A 214 -5.60 -12.26 -2.55
C PRO A 214 -6.53 -12.96 -1.55
N VAL A 215 -7.82 -12.60 -1.53
CA VAL A 215 -8.81 -13.15 -0.58
C VAL A 215 -8.94 -14.68 -0.68
N SER A 216 -8.66 -15.25 -1.85
CA SER A 216 -8.66 -16.70 -2.08
C SER A 216 -7.50 -17.43 -1.39
N TYR A 217 -6.41 -16.73 -1.07
CA TYR A 217 -5.23 -17.32 -0.45
C TYR A 217 -5.37 -17.33 1.07
N LYS A 218 -5.43 -18.54 1.64
CA LYS A 218 -5.31 -18.73 3.09
C LYS A 218 -3.85 -18.98 3.42
N ASN A 219 -3.20 -17.99 4.02
CA ASN A 219 -1.88 -18.20 4.61
C ASN A 219 -2.03 -19.08 5.85
N THR A 220 -1.71 -20.37 5.72
CA THR A 220 -1.84 -21.36 6.80
C THR A 220 -0.73 -21.24 7.85
N ASN A 221 0.36 -20.54 7.53
CA ASN A 221 1.58 -20.57 8.33
C ASN A 221 1.68 -19.40 9.32
N ASN A 222 0.70 -18.49 9.35
CA ASN A 222 0.71 -17.24 10.15
C ASN A 222 1.97 -16.37 10.00
N SER A 223 2.81 -16.64 9.00
CA SER A 223 4.04 -15.89 8.74
C SER A 223 3.72 -14.53 8.12
N ASN A 224 4.48 -13.52 8.51
CA ASN A 224 4.36 -12.17 7.98
C ASN A 224 5.41 -11.94 6.89
N TYR A 225 4.99 -11.53 5.69
CA TYR A 225 5.89 -11.18 4.59
C TYR A 225 5.99 -9.67 4.50
N LYS A 226 7.17 -9.12 4.26
CA LYS A 226 7.38 -7.68 4.13
C LYS A 226 8.24 -7.35 2.93
N PHE A 227 7.97 -6.21 2.30
CA PHE A 227 8.84 -5.66 1.26
C PHE A 227 10.03 -4.94 1.89
N LEU A 228 11.22 -5.21 1.38
CA LEU A 228 12.48 -4.58 1.76
C LEU A 228 13.21 -4.09 0.50
N HIS A 229 13.54 -2.81 0.46
CA HIS A 229 14.31 -2.21 -0.63
C HIS A 229 15.72 -1.89 -0.15
N CYS A 230 16.71 -2.66 -0.62
CA CYS A 230 18.13 -2.45 -0.32
C CYS A 230 18.84 -1.80 -1.52
N HIS A 231 18.83 -0.47 -1.62
CA HIS A 231 19.46 0.27 -2.72
C HIS A 231 20.75 0.96 -2.27
N SER A 232 21.71 1.11 -3.19
CA SER A 232 22.96 1.83 -2.94
C SER A 232 22.69 3.31 -2.66
N GLY A 233 23.28 3.84 -1.59
CA GLY A 233 23.03 5.20 -1.10
C GLY A 233 22.13 5.28 0.14
N ASN A 234 21.59 4.15 0.59
CA ASN A 234 20.83 4.04 1.85
C ASN A 234 21.42 2.93 2.75
N ASP A 235 22.72 3.04 3.00
CA ASP A 235 23.62 1.98 3.48
C ASP A 235 23.33 1.47 4.91
N LYS A 236 22.26 1.93 5.57
CA LYS A 236 21.82 1.49 6.91
C LYS A 236 20.30 1.33 7.00
N THR A 237 19.70 0.67 6.02
CA THR A 237 18.27 0.37 6.09
C THR A 237 18.05 -0.88 6.94
N PHE A 238 17.29 -0.77 8.03
CA PHE A 238 16.85 -1.89 8.87
C PHE A 238 15.33 -2.04 8.77
N LEU A 239 14.87 -3.25 8.48
CA LEU A 239 13.45 -3.59 8.49
C LEU A 239 13.11 -4.41 9.73
N SER A 240 12.35 -3.80 10.63
CA SER A 240 11.84 -4.46 11.83
C SER A 240 10.75 -5.48 11.50
N CYS A 241 10.99 -6.73 11.91
CA CYS A 241 10.02 -7.82 11.95
C CYS A 241 9.26 -7.87 13.28
N GLY A 242 9.88 -7.40 14.36
CA GLY A 242 9.29 -7.39 15.69
C GLY A 242 10.31 -6.98 16.74
N ARG A 243 9.94 -7.16 18.01
CA ARG A 243 10.76 -6.86 19.17
C ARG A 243 10.84 -8.08 20.08
N LEU A 244 12.05 -8.41 20.49
CA LEU A 244 12.33 -9.42 21.49
C LEU A 244 12.45 -8.75 22.85
N GLU A 245 11.53 -9.08 23.75
CA GLU A 245 11.60 -8.66 25.14
C GLU A 245 12.24 -9.78 25.99
N GLN A 246 13.16 -9.39 26.87
CA GLN A 246 14.03 -10.31 27.60
C GLN A 246 14.05 -9.90 29.08
N LEU A 247 14.18 -10.87 29.98
CA LEU A 247 14.12 -10.59 31.42
C LEU A 247 15.38 -9.91 31.94
N PHE A 248 16.56 -10.45 31.61
CA PHE A 248 17.85 -9.96 32.13
C PHE A 248 18.67 -9.14 31.11
N MET A 249 18.08 -8.81 29.97
CA MET A 249 18.72 -8.03 28.91
C MET A 249 17.76 -6.95 28.42
N PRO A 250 18.27 -5.82 27.92
CA PRO A 250 17.42 -4.84 27.25
C PRO A 250 16.66 -5.47 26.08
N PRO A 251 15.43 -4.99 25.79
CA PRO A 251 14.73 -5.42 24.60
C PRO A 251 15.52 -5.07 23.33
N ILE A 252 15.40 -5.93 22.31
CA ILE A 252 16.13 -5.81 21.05
C ILE A 252 15.19 -5.99 19.87
N ASP A 253 15.31 -5.12 18.87
CA ASP A 253 14.52 -5.25 17.64
C ASP A 253 15.10 -6.37 16.78
N VAL A 254 14.21 -7.14 16.15
CA VAL A 254 14.54 -8.29 15.32
C VAL A 254 14.15 -7.99 13.89
N GLY A 255 15.04 -8.25 12.92
CA GLY A 255 14.74 -7.90 11.53
C GLY A 255 15.87 -8.13 10.54
N TYR A 256 15.75 -7.49 9.39
CA TYR A 256 16.68 -7.61 8.27
C TYR A 256 17.48 -6.31 8.10
N GLY A 257 18.77 -6.44 7.79
CA GLY A 257 19.65 -5.30 7.51
C GLY A 257 20.07 -5.26 6.04
N CYS A 258 20.23 -4.07 5.47
CA CYS A 258 20.89 -3.87 4.18
C CYS A 258 22.31 -3.34 4.41
N THR A 259 23.31 -3.88 3.71
CA THR A 259 24.67 -3.31 3.72
C THR A 259 25.33 -3.43 2.35
N LYS A 260 26.32 -2.57 2.08
CA LYS A 260 27.14 -2.67 0.88
C LYS A 260 28.12 -3.84 1.02
N LEU A 261 27.91 -4.88 0.22
CA LEU A 261 28.80 -6.05 0.17
C LEU A 261 29.67 -5.96 -1.10
N ASN A 262 30.96 -6.29 -0.98
CA ASN A 262 31.94 -6.17 -2.06
C ASN A 262 31.94 -7.36 -3.05
N SER A 263 30.92 -8.22 -3.08
CA SER A 263 30.87 -9.39 -3.96
C SER A 263 29.99 -9.17 -5.20
N LYS A 264 30.56 -9.44 -6.38
CA LYS A 264 29.88 -9.31 -7.69
C LYS A 264 28.80 -10.37 -7.98
N ASN A 265 28.65 -11.42 -7.15
CA ASN A 265 27.99 -12.67 -7.54
C ASN A 265 26.72 -13.06 -6.75
N ASP A 266 26.22 -12.26 -5.81
CA ASP A 266 25.20 -12.74 -4.86
C ASP A 266 23.78 -12.19 -5.10
N ASN A 267 23.54 -11.52 -6.23
CA ASN A 267 22.20 -11.00 -6.56
C ASN A 267 21.37 -12.03 -7.33
N TYR A 268 21.09 -13.18 -6.71
CA TYR A 268 20.08 -14.10 -7.24
C TYR A 268 18.73 -13.39 -7.24
N THR A 269 18.11 -13.30 -8.40
CA THR A 269 16.77 -12.74 -8.59
C THR A 269 15.87 -13.88 -9.05
N ASN A 270 14.79 -14.14 -8.31
CA ASN A 270 13.87 -15.25 -8.54
C ASN A 270 13.27 -15.23 -9.96
N ASN A 271 13.10 -14.05 -10.55
CA ASN A 271 12.59 -13.88 -11.90
C ASN A 271 13.62 -13.33 -12.89
N LEU A 272 14.90 -13.71 -12.75
CA LEU A 272 15.99 -13.25 -13.61
C LEU A 272 15.76 -13.54 -15.11
N GLU A 273 15.16 -14.69 -15.42
CA GLU A 273 14.89 -15.12 -16.80
C GLU A 273 13.69 -14.40 -17.43
N GLU A 274 12.87 -13.69 -16.63
CA GLU A 274 11.73 -12.94 -17.15
C GLU A 274 12.21 -11.69 -17.91
N LYS A 275 11.69 -11.53 -19.12
CA LYS A 275 11.95 -10.35 -19.95
C LYS A 275 11.13 -9.17 -19.44
N GLU A 276 11.70 -7.97 -19.58
CA GLU A 276 10.93 -6.74 -19.41
C GLU A 276 9.89 -6.62 -20.52
N VAL A 277 8.65 -6.37 -20.14
CA VAL A 277 7.52 -6.27 -21.06
C VAL A 277 6.58 -5.15 -20.64
N ASN A 278 5.85 -4.60 -21.61
CA ASN A 278 4.75 -3.71 -21.30
C ASN A 278 3.49 -4.51 -20.94
N LEU A 279 2.67 -3.94 -20.08
CA LEU A 279 1.31 -4.42 -19.83
C LEU A 279 0.53 -4.43 -21.15
N ILE A 280 -0.15 -5.54 -21.44
CA ILE A 280 -1.04 -5.68 -22.59
C ILE A 280 -2.48 -5.78 -22.08
N VAL A 281 -3.40 -5.07 -22.74
CA VAL A 281 -4.84 -5.13 -22.46
C VAL A 281 -5.53 -5.80 -23.64
N THR A 282 -6.12 -6.98 -23.43
CA THR A 282 -6.84 -7.68 -24.50
C THR A 282 -8.30 -7.29 -24.57
N PHE A 283 -8.96 -7.68 -25.66
CA PHE A 283 -10.41 -7.66 -25.77
C PHE A 283 -11.03 -8.45 -24.60
N GLY A 284 -12.00 -7.86 -23.91
CA GLY A 284 -12.54 -8.39 -22.64
C GLY A 284 -11.81 -7.93 -21.37
N TYR A 285 -10.91 -6.93 -21.47
CA TYR A 285 -10.22 -6.30 -20.34
C TYR A 285 -9.39 -7.27 -19.48
N LYS A 286 -8.75 -8.25 -20.12
CA LYS A 286 -7.71 -9.03 -19.45
C LYS A 286 -6.41 -8.25 -19.49
N PHE A 287 -5.75 -8.19 -18.34
CA PHE A 287 -4.49 -7.49 -18.13
C PHE A 287 -3.38 -8.53 -18.13
N ILE A 288 -2.48 -8.47 -19.11
CA ILE A 288 -1.48 -9.50 -19.38
C ILE A 288 -0.07 -8.94 -19.21
N CYS A 289 0.74 -9.63 -18.40
CA CYS A 289 2.17 -9.43 -18.27
C CYS A 289 2.87 -10.78 -18.48
N ASN A 290 3.91 -10.85 -19.31
CA ASN A 290 4.66 -12.10 -19.56
C ASN A 290 3.74 -13.30 -19.91
N LYS A 291 2.73 -13.07 -20.75
CA LYS A 291 1.69 -14.06 -21.15
C LYS A 291 0.81 -14.58 -20.00
N LYS A 292 0.92 -14.01 -18.80
CA LYS A 292 0.14 -14.36 -17.61
C LYS A 292 -0.89 -13.26 -17.33
N ASN A 293 -2.09 -13.65 -16.89
CA ASN A 293 -3.10 -12.69 -16.43
C ASN A 293 -2.73 -12.20 -15.02
N ILE A 294 -2.59 -10.89 -14.84
CA ILE A 294 -2.14 -10.33 -13.57
C ILE A 294 -3.17 -10.49 -12.44
N LEU A 295 -4.45 -10.74 -12.77
CA LEU A 295 -5.53 -10.96 -11.81
C LEU A 295 -5.80 -12.46 -11.54
N ASP A 296 -4.94 -13.35 -12.05
CA ASP A 296 -5.06 -14.77 -11.73
C ASP A 296 -4.79 -15.01 -10.25
N SER A 297 -5.71 -15.71 -9.59
CA SER A 297 -5.68 -16.07 -8.17
C SER A 297 -4.46 -16.87 -7.72
N LYS A 298 -3.67 -17.41 -8.67
CA LYS A 298 -2.41 -18.12 -8.39
C LYS A 298 -1.26 -17.18 -8.01
N TYR A 299 -1.40 -15.87 -8.23
CA TYR A 299 -0.35 -14.89 -7.96
C TYR A 299 -0.81 -13.84 -6.95
N ALA A 300 0.14 -13.39 -6.12
CA ALA A 300 0.04 -12.12 -5.44
C ALA A 300 0.66 -11.03 -6.33
N THR A 301 -0.19 -10.27 -7.01
CA THR A 301 0.25 -9.25 -7.96
C THR A 301 0.29 -7.87 -7.32
N TYR A 302 1.41 -7.17 -7.48
CA TYR A 302 1.63 -5.84 -6.92
C TYR A 302 2.00 -4.83 -7.98
N GLY A 303 1.36 -3.66 -7.93
CA GLY A 303 1.80 -2.45 -8.60
C GLY A 303 2.72 -1.63 -7.70
N ILE A 304 3.86 -1.22 -8.24
CA ILE A 304 4.92 -0.51 -7.54
C ILE A 304 5.11 0.86 -8.19
N LEU A 305 4.89 1.91 -7.40
CA LEU A 305 5.16 3.30 -7.77
C LEU A 305 6.35 3.82 -6.97
N LYS A 306 7.32 4.45 -7.62
CA LYS A 306 8.53 4.96 -6.96
C LYS A 306 8.58 6.50 -6.93
N PRO A 307 9.33 7.10 -5.98
CA PRO A 307 9.53 8.54 -5.87
C PRO A 307 10.24 9.17 -7.08
N ASP A 308 11.23 8.49 -7.67
CA ASP A 308 12.04 9.02 -8.79
C ASP A 308 11.22 9.45 -10.01
N ASP A 309 10.00 8.93 -10.07
CA ASP A 309 9.03 9.12 -11.13
C ASP A 309 8.06 10.30 -10.83
N ASN A 310 8.16 10.94 -9.65
CA ASN A 310 7.13 11.90 -9.18
C ASN A 310 7.59 12.89 -8.08
N ASN A 311 7.21 14.17 -8.22
CA ASN A 311 7.38 15.22 -7.18
C ASN A 311 6.44 15.11 -5.95
N LYS A 312 5.44 14.23 -5.94
CA LYS A 312 4.43 14.09 -4.87
C LYS A 312 4.67 12.93 -3.91
N LEU A 313 5.60 12.02 -4.21
CA LEU A 313 5.83 10.81 -3.42
C LEU A 313 7.14 10.91 -2.67
N ASN A 314 7.08 10.75 -1.34
CA ASN A 314 8.28 10.67 -0.50
C ASN A 314 8.82 9.23 -0.36
N SER A 315 8.01 8.22 -0.69
CA SER A 315 8.36 6.81 -0.56
C SER A 315 7.70 5.97 -1.65
N SER A 316 8.25 4.77 -1.89
CA SER A 316 7.63 3.81 -2.81
C SER A 316 6.27 3.33 -2.27
N ILE A 317 5.29 3.17 -3.16
CA ILE A 317 3.96 2.62 -2.84
C ILE A 317 3.82 1.25 -3.48
N PHE A 318 3.45 0.25 -2.67
CA PHE A 318 3.14 -1.11 -3.09
C PHE A 318 1.63 -1.33 -2.96
N THR A 319 0.96 -1.58 -4.09
CA THR A 319 -0.50 -1.77 -4.14
C THR A 319 -0.80 -3.19 -4.60
N LEU A 320 -1.49 -3.98 -3.76
CA LEU A 320 -2.03 -5.27 -4.16
C LEU A 320 -3.11 -5.04 -5.22
N PHE A 321 -3.00 -5.75 -6.34
CA PHE A 321 -4.00 -5.70 -7.40
C PHE A 321 -5.15 -6.66 -7.13
N ASP A 322 -6.36 -6.12 -7.25
CA ASP A 322 -7.61 -6.84 -7.13
C ASP A 322 -8.55 -6.47 -8.29
N LYS A 323 -9.82 -6.84 -8.18
CA LYS A 323 -10.84 -6.54 -9.20
C LYS A 323 -11.08 -5.03 -9.45
N ASN A 324 -10.70 -4.16 -8.52
CA ASN A 324 -10.86 -2.70 -8.57
C ASN A 324 -9.51 -2.01 -8.84
N ILE A 325 -8.59 -2.72 -9.47
CA ILE A 325 -7.26 -2.24 -9.86
C ILE A 325 -7.31 -0.87 -10.52
N LYS A 326 -6.33 -0.03 -10.17
CA LYS A 326 -6.00 1.20 -10.88
C LYS A 326 -4.55 1.14 -11.33
N PHE A 327 -4.34 1.43 -12.61
CA PHE A 327 -3.03 1.55 -13.20
C PHE A 327 -2.61 3.01 -13.23
N TYR A 328 -1.30 3.20 -13.14
CA TYR A 328 -0.67 4.49 -13.29
C TYR A 328 0.45 4.39 -14.32
N SER A 329 0.65 5.45 -15.08
CA SER A 329 1.75 5.54 -16.04
C SER A 329 3.09 5.14 -15.41
N LYS A 330 3.93 4.38 -16.14
CA LYS A 330 5.25 3.90 -15.71
C LYS A 330 5.26 3.04 -14.43
N GLN A 331 4.11 2.73 -13.85
CA GLN A 331 4.01 1.83 -12.71
C GLN A 331 4.60 0.48 -13.11
N ARG A 332 5.48 -0.06 -12.28
CA ARG A 332 6.00 -1.41 -12.49
C ARG A 332 5.12 -2.41 -11.78
N ILE A 333 4.95 -3.59 -12.36
CA ILE A 333 4.08 -4.66 -11.88
C ILE A 333 4.96 -5.88 -11.63
N ILE A 334 4.75 -6.51 -10.48
CA ILE A 334 5.27 -7.84 -10.19
C ILE A 334 4.11 -8.82 -9.99
N MET A 335 4.31 -10.05 -10.44
CA MET A 335 3.46 -11.20 -10.13
C MET A 335 4.27 -12.20 -9.31
N ILE A 336 3.90 -12.40 -8.05
CA ILE A 336 4.60 -13.33 -7.15
C ILE A 336 3.79 -14.63 -7.09
N PRO A 337 4.34 -15.78 -7.51
CA PRO A 337 3.65 -17.06 -7.41
C PRO A 337 3.36 -17.42 -5.94
N LEU A 338 2.11 -17.79 -5.63
CA LEU A 338 1.70 -18.08 -4.25
C LEU A 338 2.28 -19.39 -3.69
N ASP A 339 2.66 -20.31 -4.57
CA ASP A 339 3.38 -21.55 -4.27
C ASP A 339 4.83 -21.28 -3.82
N GLU A 340 5.51 -20.30 -4.42
CA GLU A 340 6.83 -19.83 -3.94
C GLU A 340 6.76 -19.23 -2.54
N LEU A 341 5.60 -18.69 -2.14
CA LEU A 341 5.37 -18.18 -0.79
C LEU A 341 4.98 -19.30 0.18
N ASN A 342 4.59 -20.49 -0.29
CA ASN A 342 4.18 -21.57 0.60
C ASN A 342 5.37 -22.34 1.18
N ILE A 343 5.75 -21.97 2.41
CA ILE A 343 6.90 -22.52 3.15
C ILE A 343 6.81 -24.04 3.35
N THR A 344 5.61 -24.64 3.36
CA THR A 344 5.46 -26.10 3.55
C THR A 344 6.10 -26.92 2.42
N ASN A 345 6.34 -26.31 1.25
CA ASN A 345 7.04 -26.97 0.14
C ASN A 345 8.57 -26.97 0.31
N PHE A 346 9.10 -26.19 1.25
CA PHE A 346 10.53 -26.09 1.50
C PHE A 346 10.91 -26.87 2.76
N ASN A 347 11.14 -28.17 2.61
CA ASN A 347 11.80 -29.00 3.64
C ASN A 347 13.16 -28.42 4.10
N ILE A 348 13.73 -27.45 3.36
CA ILE A 348 15.02 -26.79 3.62
C ILE A 348 14.86 -25.52 4.50
N THR A 349 13.67 -24.93 4.59
CA THR A 349 13.48 -23.64 5.30
C THR A 349 13.44 -23.74 6.83
N ASP A 350 13.30 -24.94 7.36
CA ASP A 350 13.10 -25.18 8.79
C ASP A 350 14.38 -24.86 9.60
N ASP A 351 15.53 -24.91 8.92
CA ASP A 351 16.88 -24.70 9.46
C ASP A 351 17.44 -23.29 9.24
N LEU A 352 16.67 -22.31 8.75
CA LEU A 352 17.21 -20.99 8.36
C LEU A 352 16.82 -19.90 9.34
N MET A 353 17.71 -18.99 9.74
CA MET A 353 17.41 -17.83 10.59
C MET A 353 16.66 -16.72 9.84
N GLY A 354 16.83 -16.61 8.53
CA GLY A 354 16.17 -15.60 7.71
C GLY A 354 15.92 -16.12 6.30
N TYR A 355 14.79 -15.70 5.71
CA TYR A 355 14.36 -16.14 4.39
C TYR A 355 13.94 -14.95 3.55
N THR A 356 14.40 -14.94 2.30
CA THR A 356 14.24 -13.81 1.39
C THR A 356 14.04 -14.29 -0.04
N LEU A 357 13.06 -13.71 -0.72
CA LEU A 357 12.87 -13.83 -2.16
C LEU A 357 13.20 -12.49 -2.80
N THR A 358 14.02 -12.50 -3.84
CA THR A 358 14.48 -11.29 -4.51
C THR A 358 13.80 -11.20 -5.85
N TYR A 359 13.15 -10.08 -6.15
CA TYR A 359 12.50 -9.90 -7.43
C TYR A 359 12.81 -8.55 -8.06
N GLU A 360 12.75 -8.55 -9.38
CA GLU A 360 12.75 -7.35 -10.19
C GLU A 360 11.39 -7.23 -10.91
N PRO A 361 10.65 -6.13 -10.78
CA PRO A 361 9.37 -5.99 -11.45
C PRO A 361 9.61 -5.71 -12.95
N LYS A 362 9.41 -6.75 -13.76
CA LYS A 362 9.69 -6.76 -15.21
C LYS A 362 8.54 -6.25 -16.06
N CYS A 363 7.32 -6.20 -15.55
CA CYS A 363 6.19 -5.67 -16.32
C CYS A 363 6.02 -4.18 -16.04
N THR A 364 5.93 -3.36 -17.08
CA THR A 364 5.75 -1.90 -16.94
C THR A 364 4.43 -1.47 -17.56
N VAL A 365 3.73 -0.57 -16.89
CA VAL A 365 2.55 0.08 -17.46
C VAL A 365 3.02 1.14 -18.47
N PRO A 366 2.75 0.97 -19.78
CA PRO A 366 3.25 1.89 -20.80
C PRO A 366 2.55 3.25 -20.72
N ASN A 367 3.15 4.26 -21.35
CA ASN A 367 2.42 5.51 -21.59
C ASN A 367 1.30 5.28 -22.60
N LEU A 368 0.17 5.92 -22.40
CA LEU A 368 -0.96 5.90 -23.30
C LEU A 368 -1.10 7.26 -23.97
N LYS A 369 -1.53 7.26 -25.24
CA LYS A 369 -2.00 8.50 -25.86
C LYS A 369 -3.16 9.03 -25.02
N ALA A 370 -3.13 10.31 -24.71
CA ALA A 370 -4.11 10.93 -23.85
C ALA A 370 -4.38 12.36 -24.28
N THR A 371 -5.59 12.82 -24.04
CA THR A 371 -5.99 14.21 -24.25
C THR A 371 -6.30 14.86 -22.90
N LEU A 372 -5.97 16.15 -22.76
CA LEU A 372 -6.40 16.93 -21.62
C LEU A 372 -7.87 17.36 -21.80
N HIS A 373 -8.71 17.06 -20.81
CA HIS A 373 -10.12 17.43 -20.80
C HIS A 373 -10.47 18.36 -19.64
N LEU A 374 -11.50 19.17 -19.86
CA LEU A 374 -12.09 19.98 -18.80
C LEU A 374 -12.77 19.05 -17.78
N LYS A 375 -12.49 19.28 -16.51
CA LYS A 375 -13.11 18.59 -15.37
C LYS A 375 -13.72 19.62 -14.44
N ILE A 376 -15.00 19.43 -14.13
CA ILE A 376 -15.76 20.26 -13.20
C ILE A 376 -16.20 19.34 -12.07
N ASN A 377 -15.88 19.70 -10.83
CA ASN A 377 -15.92 18.77 -9.70
C ASN A 377 -15.07 17.52 -10.01
N ASP A 378 -15.70 16.35 -9.93
CA ASP A 378 -15.11 15.05 -10.24
C ASP A 378 -15.54 14.49 -11.59
N ILE A 379 -16.24 15.28 -12.41
CA ILE A 379 -16.79 14.85 -13.69
C ILE A 379 -16.00 15.46 -14.84
N VAL A 380 -15.38 14.59 -15.65
CA VAL A 380 -14.80 14.95 -16.95
C VAL A 380 -15.94 15.32 -17.89
N GLN A 381 -15.85 16.51 -18.48
CA GLN A 381 -16.87 17.03 -19.38
C GLN A 381 -16.70 16.46 -20.79
N ASN A 382 -17.82 16.23 -21.47
CA ASN A 382 -17.84 15.87 -22.89
C ASN A 382 -17.94 17.15 -23.74
N PHE A 383 -17.24 17.20 -24.86
CA PHE A 383 -17.32 18.30 -25.81
C PHE A 383 -18.40 18.03 -26.87
N GLU A 384 -19.04 19.09 -27.36
CA GLU A 384 -19.80 19.08 -28.61
C GLU A 384 -18.88 19.54 -29.75
N ILE A 385 -18.84 18.78 -30.84
CA ILE A 385 -18.20 19.19 -32.08
C ILE A 385 -19.25 19.93 -32.92
N LYS A 386 -18.97 21.16 -33.32
CA LYS A 386 -19.70 21.82 -34.42
C LYS A 386 -18.73 21.99 -35.58
N THR A 387 -18.85 21.15 -36.59
CA THR A 387 -18.20 21.37 -37.89
C THR A 387 -18.95 22.48 -38.61
N LYS A 388 -18.24 23.57 -38.94
CA LYS A 388 -18.62 24.45 -40.06
C LYS A 388 -17.67 24.12 -41.20
N GLU A 389 -18.20 23.95 -42.40
CA GLU A 389 -17.57 23.30 -43.57
C GLU A 389 -16.19 23.83 -44.01
N ASN A 390 -15.61 24.88 -43.42
CA ASN A 390 -14.28 25.38 -43.81
C ASN A 390 -13.46 26.01 -42.65
N SER A 391 -13.76 25.69 -41.38
CA SER A 391 -13.01 26.24 -40.23
C SER A 391 -12.46 25.14 -39.34
N GLU A 392 -11.25 25.33 -38.77
CA GLU A 392 -10.67 24.47 -37.72
C GLU A 392 -11.75 24.07 -36.69
N GLU A 393 -11.85 22.78 -36.38
CA GLU A 393 -12.82 22.26 -35.41
C GLU A 393 -12.57 22.87 -34.02
N VAL A 394 -13.33 23.90 -33.65
CA VAL A 394 -13.31 24.45 -32.29
C VAL A 394 -14.23 23.63 -31.40
N LYS A 395 -13.65 22.81 -30.53
CA LYS A 395 -14.38 22.07 -29.50
C LYS A 395 -15.12 23.05 -28.56
N LYS A 396 -16.39 22.75 -28.26
CA LYS A 396 -17.23 23.56 -27.36
C LYS A 396 -17.69 22.73 -26.16
N TYR A 397 -17.59 23.31 -24.96
CA TYR A 397 -18.21 22.77 -23.76
C TYR A 397 -19.42 23.63 -23.39
N ILE A 398 -20.57 23.01 -23.14
CA ILE A 398 -21.76 23.68 -22.65
C ILE A 398 -21.92 23.35 -21.16
N ILE A 399 -21.93 24.38 -20.31
CA ILE A 399 -22.01 24.22 -18.85
C ILE A 399 -23.25 24.96 -18.35
N ASP A 400 -24.14 24.23 -17.69
CA ASP A 400 -25.30 24.83 -17.00
C ASP A 400 -24.94 25.17 -15.56
N LYS A 401 -24.56 26.44 -15.31
CA LYS A 401 -24.20 26.92 -13.97
C LYS A 401 -25.38 26.82 -12.99
N ARG A 402 -26.63 26.76 -13.47
CA ARG A 402 -27.80 26.62 -12.59
C ARG A 402 -27.80 25.27 -11.85
N LYS A 403 -27.17 24.25 -12.43
CA LYS A 403 -27.09 22.89 -11.87
C LYS A 403 -25.86 22.66 -11.00
N ILE A 404 -24.88 23.56 -11.03
CA ILE A 404 -23.57 23.36 -10.39
C ILE A 404 -23.20 24.63 -9.62
N LYS A 405 -23.18 24.56 -8.29
CA LYS A 405 -22.74 25.67 -7.42
C LYS A 405 -21.35 25.37 -6.85
N ASN A 406 -20.46 26.36 -6.87
CA ASN A 406 -19.14 26.32 -6.21
C ASN A 406 -18.28 25.09 -6.56
N ALA A 407 -18.18 24.76 -7.85
CA ALA A 407 -17.38 23.63 -8.30
C ALA A 407 -15.92 24.03 -8.58
N PRO A 408 -14.91 23.28 -8.09
CA PRO A 408 -13.56 23.39 -8.64
C PRO A 408 -13.57 23.03 -10.12
N VAL A 409 -12.80 23.81 -10.88
CA VAL A 409 -12.60 23.61 -12.30
C VAL A 409 -11.13 23.35 -12.55
N ARG A 410 -10.82 22.23 -13.17
CA ARG A 410 -9.45 21.82 -13.47
C ARG A 410 -9.40 21.08 -14.79
N CYS A 411 -8.19 20.70 -15.20
CA CYS A 411 -8.00 19.81 -16.33
C CYS A 411 -7.62 18.42 -15.83
N GLN A 412 -8.03 17.39 -16.56
CA GLN A 412 -7.64 16.01 -16.30
C GLN A 412 -7.09 15.39 -17.57
N VAL A 413 -6.00 14.65 -17.45
CA VAL A 413 -5.45 13.85 -18.55
C VAL A 413 -6.26 12.56 -18.64
N VAL A 414 -6.84 12.28 -19.81
CA VAL A 414 -7.69 11.12 -20.05
C VAL A 414 -7.11 10.30 -21.21
N PRO A 415 -6.79 9.01 -21.02
CA PRO A 415 -6.34 8.14 -22.10
C PRO A 415 -7.34 8.06 -23.26
N ASP A 416 -6.84 8.18 -24.49
CA ASP A 416 -7.63 8.11 -25.70
C ASP A 416 -7.98 6.64 -26.03
N GLY A 417 -9.20 6.39 -26.52
CA GLY A 417 -9.60 5.08 -27.04
C GLY A 417 -9.85 3.97 -26.00
N LEU A 418 -9.58 4.20 -24.72
CA LEU A 418 -9.77 3.23 -23.63
C LEU A 418 -10.84 3.71 -22.65
N LYS A 419 -11.99 3.02 -22.62
CA LYS A 419 -13.05 3.24 -21.63
C LYS A 419 -13.04 2.13 -20.58
N ASN A 420 -12.02 2.12 -19.73
CA ASN A 420 -11.94 1.18 -18.60
C ASN A 420 -11.59 1.93 -17.31
N PRO A 421 -12.40 1.79 -16.23
CA PRO A 421 -12.15 2.45 -14.95
C PRO A 421 -10.77 2.18 -14.33
N ALA A 422 -10.10 1.08 -14.71
CA ALA A 422 -8.75 0.78 -14.26
C ALA A 422 -7.70 1.82 -14.73
N PHE A 423 -8.01 2.61 -15.75
CA PHE A 423 -7.18 3.72 -16.23
C PHE A 423 -7.72 5.10 -15.83
N ASP A 424 -8.72 5.15 -14.95
CA ASP A 424 -9.14 6.42 -14.37
C ASP A 424 -7.99 7.00 -13.55
N ASN A 425 -7.72 8.30 -13.72
CA ASN A 425 -6.65 9.02 -13.02
C ASN A 425 -5.23 8.49 -13.34
N PHE A 426 -5.04 7.83 -14.49
CA PHE A 426 -3.79 7.17 -14.89
C PHE A 426 -2.52 8.02 -14.78
N TYR A 427 -2.64 9.34 -14.96
CA TYR A 427 -1.54 10.29 -14.95
C TYR A 427 -1.49 11.20 -13.70
N ASP A 428 -2.42 11.06 -12.75
CA ASP A 428 -2.61 12.01 -11.64
C ASP A 428 -1.39 12.12 -10.70
N TYR A 429 -0.58 11.06 -10.62
CA TYR A 429 0.67 11.07 -9.85
C TYR A 429 1.76 11.88 -10.57
N TYR A 430 1.90 11.78 -11.88
CA TYR A 430 3.04 12.33 -12.63
C TYR A 430 2.87 13.78 -13.03
N TYR A 431 1.66 14.15 -13.46
CA TYR A 431 1.45 15.42 -14.13
C TYR A 431 0.48 16.30 -13.36
N SER A 432 0.92 17.53 -13.11
CA SER A 432 0.03 18.60 -12.68
C SER A 432 -0.51 19.30 -13.92
N THR A 433 -1.77 19.71 -13.87
CA THR A 433 -2.47 20.32 -15.00
C THR A 433 -3.01 21.68 -14.59
N SER A 434 -3.27 22.55 -15.57
CA SER A 434 -3.97 23.82 -15.34
C SER A 434 -5.00 24.06 -16.43
N LEU A 435 -6.11 24.69 -16.04
CA LEU A 435 -6.99 25.38 -16.98
C LEU A 435 -6.52 26.82 -17.09
N VAL A 436 -6.36 27.30 -18.33
CA VAL A 436 -6.05 28.70 -18.61
C VAL A 436 -7.07 29.30 -19.58
N MET A 437 -7.43 30.56 -19.34
CA MET A 437 -8.31 31.35 -20.19
C MET A 437 -7.49 32.43 -20.89
N PHE A 438 -7.74 32.65 -22.18
CA PHE A 438 -7.14 33.74 -22.92
C PHE A 438 -7.81 35.07 -22.53
N ASP A 439 -7.01 36.00 -22.06
CA ASP A 439 -7.42 37.37 -21.78
C ASP A 439 -7.11 38.23 -23.01
N GLU A 440 -8.15 38.56 -23.78
CA GLU A 440 -8.01 39.36 -25.01
C GLU A 440 -7.46 40.76 -24.71
N THR A 441 -7.80 41.34 -23.55
CA THR A 441 -7.35 42.70 -23.18
C THR A 441 -5.85 42.75 -22.88
N LYS A 442 -5.29 41.68 -22.33
CA LYS A 442 -3.88 41.57 -21.95
C LYS A 442 -3.06 40.72 -22.92
N ASN A 443 -3.70 40.23 -23.99
CA ASN A 443 -3.14 39.31 -24.98
C ASN A 443 -2.36 38.12 -24.34
N ARG A 444 -2.86 37.57 -23.23
CA ARG A 444 -2.15 36.52 -22.47
C ARG A 444 -3.09 35.53 -21.80
N TYR A 445 -2.58 34.35 -21.47
CA TYR A 445 -3.33 33.35 -20.73
C TYR A 445 -3.27 33.61 -19.22
N LYS A 446 -4.42 33.49 -18.54
CA LYS A 446 -4.53 33.51 -17.07
C LYS A 446 -5.08 32.19 -16.54
N LYS A 447 -4.56 31.70 -15.41
CA LYS A 447 -5.07 30.48 -14.77
C LYS A 447 -6.49 30.69 -14.23
N VAL A 448 -7.30 29.65 -14.33
CA VAL A 448 -8.66 29.60 -13.80
C VAL A 448 -8.84 28.31 -13.01
N SER A 449 -9.42 28.40 -11.82
CA SER A 449 -9.54 27.27 -10.87
C SER A 449 -10.97 27.02 -10.37
N ASP A 450 -11.89 27.95 -10.63
CA ASP A 450 -13.25 27.92 -10.11
C ASP A 450 -14.27 28.25 -11.19
N LEU A 451 -15.52 27.84 -10.94
CA LEU A 451 -16.62 27.97 -11.88
C LEU A 451 -17.05 29.42 -12.11
N GLN A 452 -16.92 30.29 -11.11
CA GLN A 452 -17.33 31.69 -11.14
C GLN A 452 -16.43 32.52 -12.05
N SER A 453 -15.14 32.20 -12.07
CA SER A 453 -14.12 32.81 -12.93
C SER A 453 -14.25 32.44 -14.41
N LEU A 454 -15.14 31.51 -14.78
CA LEU A 454 -15.41 31.19 -16.18
C LEU A 454 -16.24 32.29 -16.85
N VAL A 455 -15.75 32.73 -18.01
CA VAL A 455 -16.40 33.65 -18.95
C VAL A 455 -16.92 32.87 -20.16
N SER A 456 -18.17 33.15 -20.55
CA SER A 456 -18.82 32.51 -21.70
C SER A 456 -18.20 32.99 -23.01
N ASN A 457 -18.09 32.10 -24.01
CA ASN A 457 -17.48 32.30 -25.33
C ASN A 457 -15.97 32.63 -25.33
N ALA A 458 -15.31 32.70 -24.17
CA ALA A 458 -13.86 32.87 -24.10
C ALA A 458 -13.11 31.63 -24.60
N LYS A 459 -11.87 31.84 -25.06
CA LYS A 459 -10.95 30.77 -25.48
C LYS A 459 -10.20 30.22 -24.27
N TYR A 460 -10.23 28.90 -24.10
CA TYR A 460 -9.56 28.19 -23.02
C TYR A 460 -8.54 27.19 -23.56
N LYS A 461 -7.57 26.86 -22.72
CA LYS A 461 -6.68 25.72 -22.91
C LYS A 461 -6.56 24.90 -21.65
N CYS A 462 -6.51 23.59 -21.80
CA CYS A 462 -5.95 22.73 -20.78
C CYS A 462 -4.49 22.45 -21.10
N ILE A 463 -3.62 22.71 -20.13
CA ILE A 463 -2.17 22.60 -20.28
C ILE A 463 -1.57 21.71 -19.20
N LEU A 464 -0.40 21.14 -19.50
CA LEU A 464 0.46 20.50 -18.50
C LEU A 464 1.30 21.57 -17.78
N ASN A 465 1.41 21.47 -16.46
CA ASN A 465 2.31 22.32 -15.69
C ASN A 465 3.72 21.74 -15.73
N THR A 466 4.60 22.32 -16.54
CA THR A 466 6.02 21.96 -16.58
C THR A 466 6.78 22.77 -15.53
N ASN A 467 6.79 22.32 -14.27
CA ASN A 467 7.49 23.03 -13.21
C ASN A 467 8.99 22.69 -13.10
N ASN A 468 9.49 21.62 -13.73
CA ASN A 468 10.87 21.15 -13.52
C ASN A 468 11.55 20.79 -14.83
N GLY A 469 12.47 21.65 -15.29
CA GLY A 469 13.31 21.39 -16.45
C GLY A 469 12.51 21.33 -17.76
N ILE A 470 13.16 21.70 -18.85
CA ILE A 470 12.60 21.46 -20.18
C ILE A 470 12.46 19.94 -20.30
N PRO A 471 11.25 19.36 -20.48
CA PRO A 471 11.12 17.94 -20.78
C PRO A 471 12.01 17.67 -21.98
N LYS A 472 12.88 16.66 -21.92
CA LYS A 472 13.75 16.34 -23.07
C LYS A 472 12.84 16.21 -24.29
N TYR A 473 13.15 16.96 -25.35
CA TYR A 473 12.36 17.04 -26.59
C TYR A 473 11.83 15.65 -26.96
N GLY A 474 10.51 15.43 -26.86
CA GLY A 474 9.84 14.17 -27.17
C GLY A 474 9.11 13.47 -26.01
N GLU A 475 9.46 13.72 -24.73
CA GLU A 475 8.91 12.96 -23.58
C GLU A 475 7.42 13.19 -23.27
N LEU A 476 6.76 14.16 -23.88
CA LEU A 476 5.33 14.44 -23.66
C LEU A 476 4.47 14.34 -24.92
N ASN A 477 5.01 13.85 -26.04
CA ASN A 477 4.30 13.79 -27.32
C ASN A 477 3.04 12.91 -27.30
N PHE A 478 2.86 12.09 -26.25
CA PHE A 478 1.67 11.27 -26.07
C PHE A 478 0.52 11.98 -25.34
N ILE A 479 0.74 13.12 -24.66
CA ILE A 479 -0.34 13.91 -24.05
C ILE A 479 -0.64 15.15 -24.89
N LYS A 480 -1.84 15.21 -25.45
CA LYS A 480 -2.32 16.33 -26.24
C LYS A 480 -3.01 17.37 -25.35
N GLU A 481 -2.48 18.59 -25.35
CA GLU A 481 -3.18 19.76 -24.84
C GLU A 481 -4.41 20.06 -25.67
N SER A 482 -5.47 20.56 -25.03
CA SER A 482 -6.72 20.89 -25.71
C SER A 482 -6.97 22.39 -25.71
N LYS A 483 -7.46 22.90 -26.83
CA LYS A 483 -8.00 24.26 -26.98
C LYS A 483 -9.50 24.15 -27.22
N PHE A 484 -10.28 24.98 -26.55
CA PHE A 484 -11.74 24.92 -26.64
C PHE A 484 -12.38 26.26 -26.23
N THR A 485 -13.69 26.36 -26.44
CA THR A 485 -14.51 27.45 -25.93
C THR A 485 -15.55 26.89 -24.96
N ILE A 486 -15.94 27.71 -23.98
CA ILE A 486 -16.96 27.35 -22.99
C ILE A 486 -18.18 28.24 -23.21
N ILE A 487 -19.38 27.64 -23.30
CA ILE A 487 -20.67 28.33 -23.31
C ILE A 487 -21.33 28.09 -21.96
N LEU A 488 -21.65 29.19 -21.27
CA LEU A 488 -22.30 29.15 -19.96
C LEU A 488 -23.80 29.40 -20.11
N ILE A 489 -24.61 28.55 -19.49
CA ILE A 489 -26.04 28.79 -19.30
C ILE A 489 -26.21 29.30 -17.87
N GLU A 490 -26.54 30.58 -17.74
CA GLU A 490 -26.76 31.26 -16.46
C GLU A 490 -28.24 31.61 -16.31
N SER A 491 -28.77 31.61 -15.08
CA SER A 491 -30.07 32.22 -14.82
C SER A 491 -29.89 33.73 -14.91
N THR A 492 -30.51 34.38 -15.88
CA THR A 492 -30.64 35.83 -15.94
C THR A 492 -31.47 36.28 -14.73
N THR A 493 -30.80 36.58 -13.61
CA THR A 493 -31.41 37.29 -12.48
C THR A 493 -31.99 38.64 -12.90
N ILE A 494 -31.53 39.17 -14.04
CA ILE A 494 -32.05 40.37 -14.71
C ILE A 494 -33.54 40.24 -15.03
N ASP A 495 -34.01 39.06 -15.47
CA ASP A 495 -35.44 38.90 -15.81
C ASP A 495 -36.33 38.94 -14.56
N MET A 496 -35.85 38.43 -13.42
CA MET A 496 -36.64 38.42 -12.19
C MET A 496 -36.69 39.81 -11.52
N PHE A 497 -35.61 40.60 -11.62
CA PHE A 497 -35.60 41.99 -11.15
C PHE A 497 -36.42 42.92 -12.05
N LEU A 498 -36.37 42.77 -13.38
CA LEU A 498 -37.24 43.53 -14.28
C LEU A 498 -38.71 43.18 -14.06
N PHE A 499 -39.04 41.90 -13.88
CA PHE A 499 -40.41 41.46 -13.61
C PHE A 499 -40.91 41.93 -12.24
N GLY A 500 -40.06 41.87 -11.21
CA GLY A 500 -40.35 42.41 -9.88
C GLY A 500 -40.55 43.92 -9.88
N ALA A 501 -39.70 44.66 -10.59
CA ALA A 501 -39.85 46.11 -10.77
C ALA A 501 -41.17 46.46 -11.51
N LEU A 502 -41.51 45.72 -12.56
CA LEU A 502 -42.77 45.88 -13.31
C LEU A 502 -44.01 45.64 -12.42
N ILE A 503 -43.99 44.60 -11.58
CA ILE A 503 -45.07 44.32 -10.63
C ILE A 503 -45.20 45.44 -9.60
N THR A 504 -44.07 45.94 -9.10
CA THR A 504 -44.05 47.01 -8.09
C THR A 504 -44.61 48.33 -8.67
N VAL A 505 -44.23 48.68 -9.90
CA VAL A 505 -44.77 49.85 -10.62
C VAL A 505 -46.26 49.68 -10.91
N ALA A 506 -46.72 48.48 -11.28
CA ALA A 506 -48.13 48.21 -11.51
C ALA A 506 -48.97 48.35 -10.22
N LEU A 507 -48.47 47.84 -9.08
CA LEU A 507 -49.11 47.99 -7.78
C LEU A 507 -49.21 49.45 -7.33
N LEU A 508 -48.12 50.22 -7.49
CA LEU A 508 -48.11 51.65 -7.17
C LEU A 508 -49.08 52.44 -8.06
N SER A 509 -49.20 52.06 -9.34
CA SER A 509 -50.15 52.68 -10.28
C SER A 509 -51.60 52.41 -9.88
N ILE A 510 -51.92 51.19 -9.43
CA ILE A 510 -53.27 50.83 -8.94
C ILE A 510 -53.61 51.64 -7.67
N VAL A 511 -52.66 51.77 -6.73
CA VAL A 511 -52.85 52.58 -5.52
C VAL A 511 -53.06 54.06 -5.87
N GLY A 512 -52.27 54.59 -6.82
CA GLY A 512 -52.42 55.95 -7.32
C GLY A 512 -53.79 56.22 -7.96
N ILE A 513 -54.30 55.27 -8.75
CA ILE A 513 -55.64 55.35 -9.36
C ILE A 513 -56.73 55.31 -8.28
N PHE A 514 -56.58 54.51 -7.22
CA PHE A 514 -57.54 54.48 -6.11
C PHE A 514 -57.59 55.81 -5.33
N ILE A 515 -56.45 56.47 -5.13
CA ILE A 515 -56.37 57.78 -4.49
C ILE A 515 -57.01 58.86 -5.37
N LEU A 516 -56.73 58.86 -6.68
CA LEU A 516 -57.34 59.78 -7.66
C LEU A 516 -58.86 59.63 -7.76
N LYS A 517 -59.38 58.39 -7.67
CA LYS A 517 -60.83 58.13 -7.68
C LYS A 517 -61.54 58.66 -6.43
N LYS A 518 -60.83 58.78 -5.30
CA LYS A 518 -61.37 59.31 -4.03
C LYS A 518 -61.44 60.85 -4.01
N PHE A 519 -60.71 61.52 -4.90
CA PHE A 519 -60.65 62.98 -5.00
C PHE A 519 -61.49 63.57 -6.15
N GLN A 520 -62.35 62.81 -6.83
CA GLN A 520 -63.28 63.41 -7.80
C GLN A 520 -64.48 64.09 -7.09
N PRO A 521 -64.61 65.43 -7.16
CA PRO A 521 -65.78 66.13 -6.63
C PRO A 521 -67.02 65.85 -7.49
N LYS A 522 -68.11 65.44 -6.83
CA LYS A 522 -69.46 65.37 -7.43
C LYS A 522 -69.94 66.77 -7.84
N LYS A 523 -70.36 66.93 -9.10
CA LYS A 523 -71.37 67.88 -9.68
C LYS A 523 -71.19 67.85 -11.22
N LYS A 524 -72.17 68.04 -12.12
CA LYS A 524 -73.62 68.32 -12.12
C LYS A 524 -74.14 68.03 -13.55
N LYS A 525 -75.44 67.74 -13.70
CA LYS A 525 -76.16 67.49 -14.97
C LYS A 525 -76.55 68.79 -15.71
N ALA A 526 -76.91 68.62 -17.00
CA ALA A 526 -77.69 69.48 -17.94
C ALA A 526 -76.82 70.13 -19.06
N HIS A 527 -77.20 70.30 -20.33
CA HIS A 527 -78.38 69.91 -21.12
C HIS A 527 -77.99 69.84 -22.62
N LYS A 528 -78.77 69.04 -23.36
CA LYS A 528 -78.83 68.72 -24.79
C LYS A 528 -78.93 69.95 -25.74
N ILE A 529 -78.30 69.90 -26.94
CA ILE A 529 -78.92 70.06 -28.31
C ILE A 529 -77.98 70.58 -29.43
N LYS A 530 -78.10 69.92 -30.61
CA LYS A 530 -77.90 70.33 -32.04
C LYS A 530 -76.51 70.48 -32.72
N SER A 531 -76.20 69.44 -33.50
CA SER A 531 -76.13 69.39 -34.98
C SER A 531 -75.08 70.16 -35.80
N THR A 532 -74.56 69.38 -36.76
CA THR A 532 -74.26 69.67 -38.19
C THR A 532 -72.82 69.99 -38.62
N SER A 533 -72.47 69.26 -39.68
CA SER A 533 -71.68 69.60 -40.88
C SER A 533 -70.16 69.51 -40.91
N SER A 534 -69.73 68.89 -42.03
CA SER A 534 -68.59 69.20 -42.91
C SER A 534 -67.18 68.89 -42.35
N SER A 535 -66.56 67.79 -42.79
CA SER A 535 -65.63 67.69 -43.95
C SER A 535 -64.26 68.33 -43.63
N SER A 536 -63.09 67.75 -43.90
CA SER A 536 -62.67 66.87 -45.00
C SER A 536 -61.24 66.35 -44.72
N SER A 537 -60.89 65.26 -45.42
CA SER A 537 -59.55 64.92 -45.99
C SER A 537 -58.38 64.67 -45.02
N THR A 538 -57.53 63.65 -45.16
CA THR A 538 -57.13 62.81 -46.32
C THR A 538 -56.42 61.56 -45.75
N SER A 539 -56.89 60.34 -46.03
CA SER A 539 -56.37 59.38 -47.04
C SER A 539 -54.99 58.79 -46.66
N THR A 540 -54.72 57.47 -46.66
CA THR A 540 -55.14 56.40 -47.57
C THR A 540 -54.95 55.00 -46.94
N SER A 541 -55.97 54.15 -47.03
CA SER A 541 -55.90 52.66 -47.10
C SER A 541 -55.38 52.23 -48.51
N PRO A 542 -55.05 50.94 -48.86
CA PRO A 542 -55.89 49.72 -48.72
C PRO A 542 -55.09 48.46 -48.26
N SER A 543 -55.61 47.42 -47.60
CA SER A 543 -56.75 46.50 -47.79
C SER A 543 -56.55 45.35 -48.80
N ARG A 544 -56.75 44.10 -48.29
CA ARG A 544 -57.13 42.82 -48.97
C ARG A 544 -56.03 42.13 -49.79
N SER A 545 -55.91 40.80 -49.87
CA SER A 545 -56.86 39.65 -49.87
C SER A 545 -56.15 38.35 -49.42
N LYS A 546 -56.69 37.48 -48.55
CA LYS A 546 -57.65 36.35 -48.75
C LYS A 546 -57.26 35.27 -49.80
N SER A 547 -56.95 34.05 -49.32
CA SER A 547 -57.53 32.71 -49.70
C SER A 547 -56.83 31.62 -48.84
N SER A 548 -57.52 30.85 -47.97
CA SER A 548 -58.21 29.55 -48.17
C SER A 548 -57.32 28.47 -48.82
N SER A 549 -57.22 27.21 -48.39
CA SER A 549 -57.88 26.39 -47.37
C SER A 549 -57.31 24.95 -47.44
N VAL A 550 -57.65 24.12 -46.44
CA VAL A 550 -57.70 22.63 -46.45
C VAL A 550 -56.54 21.84 -45.80
N ILE A 551 -56.70 21.63 -44.48
CA ILE A 551 -56.83 20.36 -43.73
C ILE A 551 -56.26 19.06 -44.35
N SER A 552 -55.36 18.40 -43.61
CA SER A 552 -55.47 16.95 -43.31
C SER A 552 -54.77 16.55 -42.00
N ASN A 553 -55.57 15.92 -41.13
CA ASN A 553 -55.30 14.96 -40.05
C ASN A 553 -53.91 14.25 -40.13
N VAL A 554 -53.24 13.80 -39.06
CA VAL A 554 -53.63 12.77 -38.07
C VAL A 554 -52.53 12.66 -36.98
N HIS A 555 -52.98 12.36 -35.74
CA HIS A 555 -52.34 11.75 -34.56
C HIS A 555 -50.85 11.94 -34.19
N ASN A 556 -50.70 12.65 -33.06
CA ASN A 556 -49.66 12.48 -32.06
C ASN A 556 -49.83 11.19 -31.24
N VAL A 557 -48.69 10.62 -30.82
CA VAL A 557 -48.35 9.93 -29.53
C VAL A 557 -47.09 9.06 -29.76
N PRO A 558 -46.12 8.88 -28.83
CA PRO A 558 -45.61 9.74 -27.75
C PRO A 558 -44.06 9.74 -27.64
N ILE A 559 -43.45 10.85 -27.18
CA ILE A 559 -42.08 10.83 -26.63
C ILE A 559 -42.15 10.50 -25.14
N ILE A 560 -41.77 9.28 -24.79
CA ILE A 560 -41.71 8.78 -23.42
C ILE A 560 -40.57 9.45 -22.65
N GLN A 561 -40.95 10.13 -21.57
CA GLN A 561 -40.08 10.54 -20.47
C GLN A 561 -39.45 9.32 -19.78
N LYS A 562 -38.15 9.37 -19.48
CA LYS A 562 -37.57 8.58 -18.39
C LYS A 562 -36.91 9.50 -17.36
N LYS A 563 -37.63 9.70 -16.25
CA LYS A 563 -37.12 10.10 -14.94
C LYS A 563 -36.05 9.10 -14.48
N ALA A 564 -34.93 9.59 -13.96
CA ALA A 564 -34.06 8.80 -13.11
C ALA A 564 -34.48 9.00 -11.65
N VAL A 565 -34.98 7.93 -11.02
CA VAL A 565 -35.09 7.76 -9.56
C VAL A 565 -34.21 6.56 -9.19
N ASN A 566 -33.46 6.74 -8.09
CA ASN A 566 -32.61 5.76 -7.41
C ASN A 566 -33.11 4.31 -7.45
N ILE A 567 -32.26 3.35 -7.85
CA ILE A 567 -32.29 1.97 -7.32
C ILE A 567 -30.85 1.39 -7.22
N VAL A 568 -30.38 1.28 -5.97
CA VAL A 568 -29.84 0.08 -5.30
C VAL A 568 -29.18 -1.00 -6.19
N ALA A 569 -27.91 -1.27 -5.86
CA ALA A 569 -27.12 -2.40 -6.34
C ALA A 569 -27.85 -3.75 -6.17
N LYS A 570 -27.99 -4.51 -7.26
CA LYS A 570 -28.39 -5.92 -7.21
C LYS A 570 -27.35 -6.80 -7.89
N LYS A 571 -26.75 -7.64 -7.04
CA LYS A 571 -25.88 -8.81 -7.26
C LYS A 571 -26.53 -9.77 -8.28
N ILE A 572 -25.81 -10.21 -9.31
CA ILE A 572 -26.18 -11.39 -10.10
C ILE A 572 -24.97 -12.32 -10.24
N ALA A 573 -25.11 -13.47 -9.59
CA ALA A 573 -24.31 -14.68 -9.77
C ALA A 573 -24.71 -15.39 -11.08
N GLY A 574 -23.78 -16.18 -11.62
CA GLY A 574 -23.80 -16.65 -13.01
C GLY A 574 -24.82 -17.74 -13.37
N LYS A 575 -24.83 -18.05 -14.66
CA LYS A 575 -25.12 -19.36 -15.24
C LYS A 575 -24.53 -19.45 -16.64
N ASN A 576 -23.85 -20.56 -16.90
CA ASN A 576 -23.28 -20.96 -18.19
C ASN A 576 -24.36 -21.15 -19.26
N ALA A 577 -24.02 -20.84 -20.51
CA ALA A 577 -24.49 -21.59 -21.68
C ALA A 577 -23.51 -21.42 -22.86
N ASN A 578 -22.98 -22.54 -23.32
CA ASN A 578 -22.23 -22.70 -24.56
C ASN A 578 -23.05 -22.20 -25.77
N LYS A 579 -22.43 -21.42 -26.66
CA LYS A 579 -22.62 -21.59 -28.11
C LYS A 579 -21.37 -21.10 -28.85
N LYS A 580 -20.80 -22.04 -29.60
CA LYS A 580 -19.65 -21.93 -30.49
C LYS A 580 -20.13 -21.26 -31.78
N ALA A 581 -19.51 -20.16 -32.19
CA ALA A 581 -19.51 -19.68 -33.58
C ALA A 581 -18.26 -18.83 -33.80
N THR A 582 -17.34 -19.40 -34.56
CA THR A 582 -16.17 -18.79 -35.19
C THR A 582 -16.58 -17.64 -36.10
N ASN A 583 -15.88 -16.50 -36.00
CA ASN A 583 -15.23 -15.86 -37.16
C ASN A 583 -14.19 -14.84 -36.67
N ASN A 584 -13.03 -14.93 -37.32
CA ASN A 584 -11.82 -14.13 -37.12
C ASN A 584 -12.07 -12.64 -37.32
N GLU A 585 -11.52 -11.83 -36.42
CA GLU A 585 -10.68 -10.67 -36.76
C GLU A 585 -9.86 -10.31 -35.52
N ASP A 586 -8.61 -10.81 -35.50
CA ASP A 586 -7.60 -10.52 -34.48
C ASP A 586 -7.24 -9.03 -34.48
N SER A 587 -7.93 -8.25 -33.66
CA SER A 587 -7.49 -6.92 -33.24
C SER A 587 -6.94 -7.00 -31.81
N ILE A 588 -5.71 -7.49 -31.69
CA ILE A 588 -4.91 -7.32 -30.47
C ILE A 588 -4.62 -5.83 -30.34
N PHE A 589 -5.18 -5.17 -29.32
CA PHE A 589 -4.69 -3.87 -28.89
C PHE A 589 -3.33 -4.06 -28.21
N ILE A 590 -2.27 -4.10 -29.02
CA ILE A 590 -0.92 -3.93 -28.51
C ILE A 590 -0.83 -2.47 -28.08
N LEU A 591 -0.76 -2.23 -26.77
CA LEU A 591 -0.38 -0.94 -26.22
C LEU A 591 1.06 -0.68 -26.68
N LYS A 592 1.22 0.08 -27.78
CA LYS A 592 2.52 0.51 -28.29
C LYS A 592 3.14 1.56 -27.39
#